data_AF-A0A8J6ETM6-F1
#
_entry.id   AF-A0A8J6ETM6-F1
#
_cell.length_a   1.000
_cell.length_b   1.000
_cell.length_c   1.000
_cell.angle_alpha   90.00
_cell.angle_beta   90.00
_cell.angle_gamma   90.00
#
_symmetry.space_group_name_H-M   'P 1'
#
loop_
_entity.id
_entity.type
_entity.pdbx_description
1 polymer ?
#
loop_
_entity_poly.entity_id
_entity_poly.type
_entity_poly.pdbx_seq_one_letter_code
_entity_poly.pdbx_strand_id
1 'polypeptide(L)'
;MKSATKKGKTGKKIKGEPMCTKPAESCPEERGDCPNQAQKGDEHPGEVTNDDPTMFEGLCDRMLSALCLLQTGVSEVLDVKDEMILQNMPSGVQAQLSLSTSRLFRSLTDLYVPATELVRLVRVFGPQWEQKRLILEQLQGEHERLQRLLALALRRVQHFESQLHRDAQSQHYRNWEKLFVRLMRMGPYEPPDNIQPDVDSEQ
;
A
#
# COMPACT_ATOMS: atom_id res chain seq x y z
N MET A 1 13.30 -33.29 -43.62
CA MET A 1 14.61 -33.67 -43.03
C MET A 1 14.58 -33.34 -41.54
N LYS A 2 14.91 -34.32 -40.71
CA LYS A 2 14.86 -34.30 -39.24
C LYS A 2 16.18 -33.76 -38.69
N SER A 3 16.15 -32.95 -37.63
CA SER A 3 17.23 -32.75 -36.63
C SER A 3 16.64 -31.89 -35.49
N ALA A 4 16.29 -32.45 -34.32
CA ALA A 4 17.14 -32.87 -33.19
C ALA A 4 17.74 -31.65 -32.43
N THR A 5 17.19 -31.25 -31.27
CA THR A 5 17.53 -31.69 -29.89
C THR A 5 18.49 -30.73 -29.18
N LYS A 6 18.08 -30.07 -28.08
CA LYS A 6 18.70 -30.25 -26.74
C LYS A 6 17.98 -29.49 -25.63
N LYS A 7 17.58 -30.25 -24.60
CA LYS A 7 17.20 -29.82 -23.26
C LYS A 7 18.45 -29.43 -22.45
N GLY A 8 18.35 -28.39 -21.62
CA GLY A 8 19.30 -28.08 -20.56
C GLY A 8 18.53 -27.88 -19.24
N LYS A 9 18.61 -28.88 -18.37
CA LYS A 9 17.96 -28.96 -17.06
C LYS A 9 19.09 -28.96 -16.03
N THR A 10 19.13 -27.96 -15.15
CA THR A 10 19.97 -28.01 -13.93
C THR A 10 19.18 -27.40 -12.78
N GLY A 11 18.59 -28.28 -11.97
CA GLY A 11 18.27 -27.94 -10.58
C GLY A 11 19.52 -28.10 -9.74
N LYS A 12 19.70 -27.24 -8.73
CA LYS A 12 20.55 -27.54 -7.59
C LYS A 12 19.81 -27.14 -6.31
N LYS A 13 19.55 -28.19 -5.55
CA LYS A 13 18.91 -28.30 -4.24
C LYS A 13 20.01 -28.12 -3.20
N ILE A 14 19.83 -27.22 -2.23
CA ILE A 14 20.59 -27.25 -0.97
C ILE A 14 19.56 -27.33 0.16
N LYS A 15 19.83 -28.28 1.05
CA LYS A 15 18.96 -28.89 2.05
C LYS A 15 19.77 -28.88 3.36
N GLY A 16 19.12 -28.54 4.48
CA GLY A 16 19.56 -28.85 5.85
C GLY A 16 20.57 -27.86 6.43
N GLU A 17 20.61 -27.55 7.74
CA GLU A 17 19.99 -28.15 8.92
C GLU A 17 20.17 -27.19 10.14
N PRO A 18 19.64 -27.51 11.34
CA PRO A 18 19.17 -26.54 12.34
C PRO A 18 20.02 -26.46 13.63
N MET A 19 19.48 -25.69 14.59
CA MET A 19 19.69 -25.75 16.05
C MET A 19 21.01 -25.21 16.63
N CYS A 20 20.86 -24.20 17.50
CA CYS A 20 21.70 -24.05 18.69
C CYS A 20 20.78 -23.85 19.90
N THR A 21 20.95 -24.72 20.88
CA THR A 21 20.18 -24.88 22.13
C THR A 21 20.93 -24.27 23.32
N LYS A 22 20.28 -23.30 24.01
CA LYS A 22 20.26 -22.98 25.48
C LYS A 22 21.61 -22.73 26.22
N PRO A 23 21.69 -22.08 27.41
CA PRO A 23 20.73 -21.93 28.56
C PRO A 23 20.41 -20.46 28.93
N ALA A 24 19.30 -20.06 29.58
CA ALA A 24 18.62 -20.43 30.84
C ALA A 24 19.30 -19.91 32.13
N GLU A 25 18.93 -18.69 32.54
CA GLU A 25 18.98 -18.09 33.90
C GLU A 25 17.95 -16.92 33.89
N SER A 26 16.71 -17.08 34.34
CA SER A 26 16.15 -16.99 35.71
C SER A 26 16.21 -15.59 36.35
N CYS A 27 15.05 -14.91 36.45
CA CYS A 27 14.53 -14.09 37.57
C CYS A 27 13.33 -13.22 37.12
N PRO A 28 12.43 -12.77 38.02
CA PRO A 28 11.09 -13.34 38.16
C PRO A 28 9.93 -12.41 37.75
N GLU A 29 8.74 -13.01 37.78
CA GLU A 29 7.40 -12.45 37.54
C GLU A 29 7.12 -11.14 38.29
N GLU A 30 6.54 -10.16 37.59
CA GLU A 30 5.46 -9.34 38.16
C GLU A 30 4.34 -9.13 37.13
N ARG A 31 3.12 -9.37 37.61
CA ARG A 31 1.84 -9.26 36.93
C ARG A 31 1.52 -7.80 36.61
N GLY A 32 1.10 -7.57 35.37
CA GLY A 32 0.38 -6.37 34.97
C GLY A 32 -0.58 -6.72 33.83
N ASP A 33 -1.86 -6.87 34.17
CA ASP A 33 -2.96 -7.20 33.28
C ASP A 33 -3.00 -6.32 32.01
N CYS A 34 -2.89 -6.95 30.84
CA CYS A 34 -3.27 -6.37 29.56
C CYS A 34 -4.51 -7.13 29.04
N PRO A 35 -5.70 -6.51 28.94
CA PRO A 35 -6.81 -7.16 28.29
C PRO A 35 -6.63 -7.13 26.77
N ASN A 36 -6.31 -8.30 26.23
CA ASN A 36 -6.91 -8.88 25.03
C ASN A 36 -7.21 -7.91 23.86
N GLN A 37 -6.24 -7.74 22.97
CA GLN A 37 -6.54 -7.69 21.54
C GLN A 37 -5.86 -8.87 20.88
N ALA A 38 -6.60 -9.98 20.87
CA ALA A 38 -6.28 -11.15 20.08
C ALA A 38 -6.16 -10.73 18.61
N GLN A 39 -4.93 -10.85 18.13
CA GLN A 39 -4.52 -11.07 16.75
C GLN A 39 -5.66 -11.64 15.89
N LYS A 40 -6.22 -10.78 15.05
CA LYS A 40 -6.83 -11.19 13.79
C LYS A 40 -5.67 -11.65 12.89
N GLY A 41 -5.43 -12.95 12.87
CA GLY A 41 -4.39 -13.58 12.07
C GLY A 41 -4.68 -13.40 10.58
N ASP A 42 -3.64 -12.92 9.88
CA ASP A 42 -3.29 -13.29 8.51
C ASP A 42 -4.34 -13.04 7.42
N GLU A 43 -4.69 -11.76 7.21
CA GLU A 43 -5.06 -11.31 5.86
C GLU A 43 -3.76 -11.18 5.06
N HIS A 44 -3.45 -12.20 4.24
CA HIS A 44 -2.60 -12.03 3.06
C HIS A 44 -3.12 -10.82 2.26
N PRO A 45 -2.36 -9.72 2.06
CA PRO A 45 -2.60 -8.81 0.94
C PRO A 45 -1.89 -9.44 -0.26
N GLY A 46 -2.38 -10.61 -0.64
CA GLY A 46 -1.71 -11.51 -1.57
C GLY A 46 -2.66 -11.98 -2.65
N GLU A 47 -3.45 -11.06 -3.22
CA GLU A 47 -3.97 -11.13 -4.59
C GLU A 47 -4.82 -9.88 -4.85
N VAL A 48 -4.18 -8.76 -5.15
CA VAL A 48 -4.77 -7.86 -6.15
C VAL A 48 -4.45 -8.55 -7.48
N THR A 49 -5.29 -9.52 -7.85
CA THR A 49 -5.23 -10.16 -9.15
C THR A 49 -5.39 -9.07 -10.20
N ASN A 50 -4.27 -8.79 -10.86
CA ASN A 50 -4.20 -8.25 -12.20
C ASN A 50 -5.08 -7.03 -12.47
N ASP A 51 -4.53 -5.85 -12.20
CA ASP A 51 -4.67 -4.79 -13.20
C ASP A 51 -3.92 -5.26 -14.45
N ASP A 52 -4.61 -6.08 -15.24
CA ASP A 52 -4.02 -6.69 -16.41
C ASP A 52 -3.59 -5.57 -17.35
N PRO A 53 -2.37 -5.63 -17.92
CA PRO A 53 -1.94 -4.79 -19.05
C PRO A 53 -2.80 -4.99 -20.32
N THR A 54 -3.91 -5.72 -20.20
CA THR A 54 -4.90 -6.02 -21.23
C THR A 54 -6.14 -5.14 -21.11
N MET A 55 -6.30 -4.32 -20.06
CA MET A 55 -7.51 -3.49 -19.89
C MET A 55 -7.70 -2.53 -21.08
N PHE A 56 -6.63 -1.80 -21.42
CA PHE A 56 -6.65 -0.87 -22.56
C PHE A 56 -6.75 -1.59 -23.89
N GLU A 57 -6.12 -2.76 -24.05
CA GLU A 57 -6.26 -3.58 -25.26
C GLU A 57 -7.69 -4.08 -25.44
N GLY A 58 -8.34 -4.55 -24.38
CA GLY A 58 -9.74 -4.96 -24.40
C GLY A 58 -10.69 -3.81 -24.75
N LEU A 59 -10.40 -2.59 -24.28
CA LEU A 59 -11.12 -1.38 -24.69
C LEU A 59 -10.91 -1.06 -26.18
N CYS A 60 -9.67 -1.16 -26.68
CA CYS A 60 -9.35 -0.96 -28.09
C CYS A 60 -10.07 -1.96 -28.98
N ASP A 61 -10.06 -3.24 -28.63
CA ASP A 61 -10.70 -4.30 -29.41
C ASP A 61 -12.23 -4.17 -29.44
N ARG A 62 -12.84 -3.76 -28.31
CA ARG A 62 -14.28 -3.44 -28.27
C ARG A 62 -14.63 -2.26 -29.17
N MET A 63 -13.81 -1.21 -29.18
CA MET A 63 -14.04 -0.05 -30.03
C MET A 63 -13.90 -0.39 -31.51
N LEU A 64 -12.86 -1.15 -31.89
CA LEU A 64 -12.69 -1.64 -33.26
C LEU A 64 -13.85 -2.55 -33.69
N SER A 65 -14.32 -3.42 -32.80
CA SER A 65 -15.49 -4.28 -33.06
C SER A 65 -16.76 -3.45 -33.27
N ALA A 66 -17.00 -2.43 -32.44
CA ALA A 66 -18.15 -1.53 -32.60
C ALA A 66 -18.09 -0.74 -33.91
N LEU A 67 -16.91 -0.27 -34.32
CA LEU A 67 -16.71 0.39 -35.62
C LEU A 67 -16.99 -0.56 -36.78
N CYS A 68 -16.56 -1.82 -36.69
CA CYS A 68 -16.81 -2.83 -37.71
C CYS A 68 -18.31 -3.13 -37.84
N LEU A 69 -19.02 -3.27 -36.71
CA LEU A 69 -20.48 -3.44 -36.70
C LEU A 69 -21.20 -2.23 -37.31
N LEU A 70 -20.76 -1.02 -36.98
CA LEU A 70 -21.31 0.20 -37.56
C LEU A 70 -21.10 0.24 -39.07
N GLN A 71 -19.89 -0.05 -39.55
CA GLN A 71 -19.58 -0.08 -40.97
C GLN A 71 -20.44 -1.11 -41.71
N THR A 72 -20.61 -2.30 -41.14
CA THR A 72 -21.47 -3.36 -41.69
C THR A 72 -22.92 -2.90 -41.78
N GLY A 73 -23.47 -2.33 -40.70
CA GLY A 73 -24.85 -1.82 -40.71
C GLY A 73 -25.06 -0.67 -41.70
N VAL A 74 -24.07 0.21 -41.91
CA VAL A 74 -24.15 1.25 -42.94
C VAL A 74 -24.11 0.67 -44.35
N SER A 75 -23.30 -0.37 -44.59
CA SER A 75 -23.31 -1.10 -45.87
C SER A 75 -24.66 -1.74 -46.14
N GLU A 76 -25.29 -2.38 -45.16
CA GLU A 76 -26.63 -2.95 -45.30
C GLU A 76 -27.68 -1.88 -45.65
N VAL A 77 -27.60 -0.68 -45.06
CA VAL A 77 -28.49 0.45 -45.40
C VAL A 77 -28.27 0.94 -46.83
N LEU A 78 -27.03 0.92 -47.33
CA LEU A 78 -26.71 1.26 -48.72
C LEU A 78 -27.33 0.25 -49.68
N ASP A 79 -27.22 -1.05 -49.38
CA ASP A 79 -27.83 -2.11 -50.18
C ASP A 79 -29.36 -1.97 -50.23
N VAL A 80 -30.00 -1.71 -49.08
CA VAL A 80 -31.45 -1.44 -49.02
C VAL A 80 -31.82 -0.19 -49.84
N LYS A 81 -31.02 0.88 -49.76
CA LYS A 81 -31.23 2.10 -50.55
C LYS A 81 -31.17 1.79 -52.05
N ASP A 82 -30.22 0.96 -52.50
CA ASP A 82 -30.09 0.58 -53.90
C ASP A 82 -31.30 -0.25 -54.38
N GLU A 83 -31.76 -1.22 -53.57
CA GLU A 83 -32.98 -1.99 -53.87
C GLU A 83 -34.24 -1.11 -53.94
N MET A 84 -34.39 -0.13 -53.04
CA MET A 84 -35.52 0.81 -53.07
C MET A 84 -35.51 1.71 -54.30
N ILE A 85 -34.34 2.08 -54.81
CA ILE A 85 -34.21 2.88 -56.03
C ILE A 85 -34.72 2.09 -57.26
N LEU A 86 -34.51 0.77 -57.28
CA LEU A 86 -35.01 -0.10 -58.35
C LEU A 86 -36.55 -0.20 -58.37
N GLN A 87 -37.22 0.01 -57.24
CA GLN A 87 -38.69 -0.11 -57.12
C GLN A 87 -39.48 1.14 -57.55
N ASN A 88 -38.87 2.11 -58.25
CA ASN A 88 -39.52 3.33 -58.77
C ASN A 88 -40.25 4.16 -57.69
N MET A 89 -39.55 4.48 -56.61
CA MET A 89 -40.04 5.39 -55.55
C MET A 89 -40.32 6.81 -56.10
N PRO A 90 -41.22 7.58 -55.47
CA PRO A 90 -41.41 8.99 -55.80
C PRO A 90 -40.09 9.76 -55.71
N SER A 91 -39.79 10.58 -56.71
CA SER A 91 -38.49 11.28 -56.85
C SER A 91 -38.09 12.11 -55.63
N GLY A 92 -39.06 12.71 -54.95
CA GLY A 92 -38.81 13.45 -53.69
C GLY A 92 -38.26 12.57 -52.57
N VAL A 93 -38.78 11.34 -52.42
CA VAL A 93 -38.32 10.39 -51.40
C VAL A 93 -36.95 9.83 -51.77
N GLN A 94 -36.74 9.53 -53.05
CA GLN A 94 -35.45 9.07 -53.56
C GLN A 94 -34.33 10.09 -53.31
N ALA A 95 -34.60 11.37 -53.56
CA ALA A 95 -33.65 12.44 -53.30
C ALA A 95 -33.32 12.58 -51.81
N GLN A 96 -34.34 12.54 -50.94
CA GLN A 96 -34.14 12.62 -49.49
C GLN A 96 -33.34 11.43 -48.95
N LEU A 97 -33.66 10.22 -49.40
CA LEU A 97 -32.93 9.00 -49.02
C LEU A 97 -31.47 9.06 -49.50
N SER A 98 -31.23 9.50 -50.73
CA SER A 98 -29.87 9.65 -51.27
C SER A 98 -29.07 10.68 -50.47
N LEU A 99 -29.68 11.81 -50.11
CA LEU A 99 -29.04 12.86 -49.32
C LEU A 99 -28.76 12.41 -47.88
N SER A 100 -29.69 11.73 -47.22
CA SER A 100 -29.49 11.25 -45.85
C SER A 100 -28.42 10.15 -45.79
N THR A 101 -28.45 9.19 -46.71
CA THR A 101 -27.42 8.13 -46.77
C THR A 101 -26.05 8.69 -47.14
N SER A 102 -25.97 9.69 -48.02
CA SER A 102 -24.70 10.37 -48.34
C SER A 102 -24.11 11.09 -47.13
N ARG A 103 -24.94 11.78 -46.33
CA ARG A 103 -24.50 12.43 -45.09
C ARG A 103 -24.02 11.41 -44.07
N LEU A 104 -24.76 10.31 -43.91
CA LEU A 104 -24.43 9.24 -42.99
C LEU A 104 -23.09 8.58 -43.37
N PHE A 105 -22.90 8.22 -44.63
CA PHE A 105 -21.64 7.63 -45.12
C PHE A 105 -20.45 8.58 -44.94
N ARG A 106 -20.65 9.87 -45.22
CA ARG A 106 -19.61 10.88 -44.99
C ARG A 106 -19.26 11.00 -43.50
N SER A 107 -20.25 11.07 -42.61
CA SER A 107 -20.00 11.11 -41.16
C SER A 107 -19.29 9.86 -40.63
N LEU A 108 -19.58 8.69 -41.19
CA LEU A 108 -18.87 7.45 -40.85
C LEU A 108 -17.40 7.52 -41.28
N THR A 109 -17.15 7.99 -42.50
CA THR A 109 -15.80 8.12 -43.05
C THR A 109 -14.98 9.16 -42.26
N ASP A 110 -15.60 10.29 -41.92
CA ASP A 110 -14.98 11.34 -41.11
C ASP A 110 -14.68 10.86 -39.68
N LEU A 111 -15.46 9.91 -39.13
CA LEU A 111 -15.24 9.31 -37.81
C LEU A 111 -14.16 8.22 -37.82
N TYR A 112 -13.96 7.51 -38.93
CA TYR A 112 -13.08 6.35 -39.01
C TYR A 112 -11.62 6.69 -38.67
N VAL A 113 -11.09 7.76 -39.24
CA VAL A 113 -9.71 8.22 -39.01
C VAL A 113 -9.46 8.60 -37.54
N PRO A 114 -10.25 9.50 -36.90
CA PRO A 114 -10.01 9.84 -35.51
C PRO A 114 -10.22 8.64 -34.56
N ALA A 115 -11.15 7.73 -34.88
CA ALA A 115 -11.36 6.56 -34.03
C ALA A 115 -10.19 5.56 -34.10
N THR A 116 -9.61 5.35 -35.29
CA THR A 116 -8.42 4.49 -35.45
C THR A 116 -7.15 5.12 -34.88
N GLU A 117 -6.97 6.43 -35.03
CA GLU A 117 -5.88 7.15 -34.38
C GLU A 117 -6.01 7.13 -32.85
N LEU A 118 -7.23 7.21 -32.31
CA LEU A 118 -7.46 7.06 -30.88
C LEU A 118 -7.01 5.69 -30.37
N VAL A 119 -7.35 4.60 -31.07
CA VAL A 119 -6.83 3.24 -30.75
C VAL A 119 -5.31 3.26 -30.74
N ARG A 120 -4.70 3.83 -31.79
CA ARG A 120 -3.24 3.87 -31.93
C ARG A 120 -2.59 4.63 -30.78
N LEU A 121 -3.14 5.78 -30.39
CA LEU A 121 -2.66 6.57 -29.27
C LEU A 121 -2.80 5.82 -27.94
N VAL A 122 -3.94 5.18 -27.70
CA VAL A 122 -4.17 4.37 -26.50
C VAL A 122 -3.18 3.20 -26.44
N ARG A 123 -2.90 2.52 -27.55
CA ARG A 123 -1.88 1.45 -27.60
C ARG A 123 -0.46 1.95 -27.36
N VAL A 124 -0.11 3.14 -27.86
CA VAL A 124 1.24 3.71 -27.69
C VAL A 124 1.45 4.25 -26.26
N PHE A 125 0.47 4.95 -25.71
CA PHE A 125 0.60 5.65 -24.43
C PHE A 125 0.04 4.86 -23.24
N GLY A 126 -0.83 3.88 -23.48
CA GLY A 126 -1.44 3.02 -22.46
C GLY A 126 -0.42 2.34 -21.56
N PRO A 127 0.60 1.63 -22.10
CA PRO A 127 1.62 0.97 -21.27
C PRO A 127 2.39 1.95 -20.37
N GLN A 128 2.69 3.15 -20.89
CA GLN A 128 3.38 4.18 -20.10
C GLN A 128 2.48 4.72 -18.98
N TRP A 129 1.17 4.81 -19.23
CA TRP A 129 0.20 5.24 -18.25
C TRP A 129 0.04 4.21 -17.13
N GLU A 130 -0.06 2.92 -17.47
CA GLU A 130 -0.10 1.83 -16.50
C GLU A 130 1.15 1.80 -15.64
N GLN A 131 2.33 1.91 -16.25
CA GLN A 131 3.58 1.94 -15.51
C GLN A 131 3.62 3.11 -14.51
N LYS A 132 3.22 4.32 -14.94
CA LYS A 132 3.16 5.50 -14.05
C LYS A 132 2.15 5.31 -12.92
N ARG A 133 1.00 4.70 -13.20
CA ARG A 133 -0.01 4.38 -12.19
C ARG A 133 0.55 3.42 -11.13
N LEU A 134 1.23 2.35 -11.54
CA LEU A 134 1.86 1.40 -10.61
C LEU A 134 2.91 2.08 -9.72
N ILE A 135 3.74 2.96 -10.29
CA ILE A 135 4.72 3.73 -9.53
C ILE A 135 4.03 4.66 -8.51
N LEU A 136 2.94 5.31 -8.91
CA LEU A 136 2.16 6.18 -8.02
C LEU A 136 1.51 5.39 -6.88
N GLU A 137 0.95 4.21 -7.16
CA GLU A 137 0.38 3.33 -6.14
C GLU A 137 1.45 2.86 -5.15
N GLN A 138 2.63 2.48 -5.63
CA GLN A 138 3.75 2.13 -4.76
C GLN A 138 4.18 3.32 -3.89
N LEU A 139 4.30 4.50 -4.48
CA LEU A 139 4.67 5.72 -3.76
C LEU A 139 3.64 6.08 -2.69
N GLN A 140 2.35 5.94 -3.01
CA GLN A 140 1.28 6.16 -2.06
C GLN A 140 1.34 5.15 -0.90
N GLY A 141 1.55 3.87 -1.19
CA GLY A 141 1.71 2.84 -0.16
C GLY A 141 2.88 3.13 0.79
N GLU A 142 4.03 3.57 0.26
CA GLU A 142 5.17 3.97 1.08
C GLU A 142 4.89 5.23 1.90
N HIS A 143 4.18 6.21 1.33
CA HIS A 143 3.79 7.41 2.04
C HIS A 143 2.88 7.09 3.23
N GLU A 144 1.86 6.26 3.04
CA GLU A 144 0.98 5.80 4.11
C GLU A 144 1.73 5.01 5.18
N ARG A 145 2.68 4.15 4.79
CA ARG A 145 3.53 3.42 5.73
C ARG A 145 4.37 4.36 6.59
N LEU A 146 5.03 5.33 5.97
CA LEU A 146 5.84 6.34 6.68
C LEU A 146 4.97 7.18 7.61
N GLN A 147 3.77 7.56 7.18
CA GLN A 147 2.83 8.30 8.02
C GLN A 147 2.42 7.52 9.26
N ARG A 148 2.15 6.22 9.14
CA ARG A 148 1.86 5.34 10.29
C ARG A 148 3.06 5.23 11.23
N LEU A 149 4.28 5.05 10.70
CA LEU A 149 5.49 4.99 11.52
C LEU A 149 5.75 6.31 12.26
N LEU A 150 5.57 7.44 11.59
CA LEU A 150 5.69 8.77 12.19
C LEU A 150 4.68 8.95 13.32
N ALA A 151 3.42 8.56 13.12
CA ALA A 151 2.40 8.62 14.15
C ALA A 151 2.75 7.77 15.38
N LEU A 152 3.33 6.58 15.18
CA LEU A 152 3.82 5.73 16.27
C LEU A 152 5.01 6.34 17.00
N ALA A 153 5.98 6.89 16.27
CA ALA A 153 7.14 7.57 16.86
C ALA A 153 6.70 8.77 17.71
N LEU A 154 5.78 9.58 17.20
CA LEU A 154 5.23 10.73 17.91
C LEU A 154 4.51 10.31 19.21
N ARG A 155 3.69 9.26 19.16
CA ARG A 155 3.05 8.71 20.37
C ARG A 155 4.06 8.20 21.39
N ARG A 156 5.16 7.56 20.95
CA ARG A 156 6.23 7.11 21.85
C ARG A 156 6.96 8.28 22.49
N VAL A 157 7.27 9.33 21.73
CA VAL A 157 7.90 10.55 22.26
C VAL A 157 7.00 11.21 23.31
N GLN A 158 5.72 11.37 23.02
CA GLN A 158 4.74 11.90 23.99
C GLN A 158 4.65 11.03 25.25
N HIS A 159 4.70 9.71 25.09
CA HIS A 159 4.73 8.80 26.23
C HIS A 159 6.01 8.97 27.07
N PHE A 160 7.19 9.05 26.44
CA PHE A 160 8.45 9.31 27.13
C PHE A 160 8.47 10.66 27.85
N GLU A 161 7.94 11.72 27.23
CA GLU A 161 7.80 13.03 27.87
C GLU A 161 6.94 12.93 29.13
N SER A 162 5.80 12.23 29.05
CA SER A 162 4.92 12.01 30.20
C SER A 162 5.59 11.21 31.32
N GLN A 163 6.41 10.20 30.98
CA GLN A 163 7.18 9.41 31.94
C GLN A 163 8.26 10.27 32.61
N LEU A 164 9.03 11.03 31.83
CA LEU A 164 10.06 11.94 32.36
C LEU A 164 9.46 12.97 33.32
N HIS A 165 8.28 13.51 33.00
CA HIS A 165 7.62 14.45 33.89
C HIS A 165 7.19 13.81 35.23
N ARG A 166 6.67 12.57 35.18
CA ARG A 166 6.36 11.79 36.40
C ARG A 166 7.61 11.43 37.20
N ASP A 167 8.67 11.00 36.52
CA ASP A 167 9.93 10.66 37.16
C ASP A 167 10.55 11.87 37.86
N ALA A 168 10.57 13.04 37.19
CA ALA A 168 11.04 14.30 37.78
C ALA A 168 10.24 14.69 39.04
N GLN A 169 8.92 14.52 39.03
CA GLN A 169 8.09 14.74 40.22
C GLN A 169 8.40 13.73 41.33
N SER A 170 8.59 12.46 41.00
CA SER A 170 8.93 11.40 41.95
C SER A 170 10.36 11.49 42.50
N GLN A 171 11.26 12.18 41.80
CA GLN A 171 12.67 12.26 42.13
C GLN A 171 12.90 12.97 43.47
N HIS A 172 12.08 13.97 43.79
CA HIS A 172 12.13 14.62 45.11
C HIS A 172 11.81 13.62 46.22
N TYR A 173 10.73 12.84 46.10
CA TYR A 173 10.37 11.80 47.06
C TYR A 173 11.46 10.73 47.19
N ARG A 174 12.00 10.23 46.07
CA ARG A 174 13.12 9.27 46.08
C ARG A 174 14.38 9.83 46.74
N ASN A 175 14.67 11.12 46.56
CA ASN A 175 15.79 11.78 47.22
C ASN A 175 15.57 11.88 48.73
N TRP A 176 14.34 12.18 49.17
CA TRP A 176 13.96 12.17 50.58
C TRP A 176 14.06 10.78 51.21
N GLU A 177 13.58 9.74 50.51
CA GLU A 177 13.73 8.35 50.97
C GLU A 177 15.20 7.96 51.14
N LYS A 178 16.07 8.32 50.17
CA LYS A 178 17.52 8.07 50.27
C LYS A 178 18.15 8.79 51.46
N LEU A 179 17.77 10.05 51.71
CA LEU A 179 18.24 10.81 52.87
C LEU A 179 17.75 10.18 54.17
N PHE A 180 16.49 9.79 54.24
CA PHE A 180 15.89 9.14 55.41
C PHE A 180 16.58 7.81 55.73
N VAL A 181 16.80 6.94 54.74
CA VAL A 181 17.52 5.67 54.92
C VAL A 181 18.95 5.93 55.38
N ARG A 182 19.63 6.95 54.81
CA ARG A 182 20.99 7.32 55.24
C ARG A 182 21.00 7.82 56.68
N LEU A 183 20.02 8.63 57.08
CA LEU A 183 19.85 9.11 58.45
C LEU A 183 19.57 7.96 59.41
N MET A 184 18.67 7.03 59.08
CA MET A 184 18.34 5.87 59.92
C MET A 184 19.47 4.86 60.04
N ARG A 185 20.37 4.78 59.04
CA ARG A 185 21.60 3.97 59.12
C ARG A 185 22.71 4.62 59.93
N MET A 186 22.70 5.96 60.04
CA MET A 186 23.50 6.69 61.00
C MET A 186 22.75 6.63 62.34
N GLY A 187 22.94 5.55 63.10
CA GLY A 187 22.23 5.29 64.37
C GLY A 187 22.22 6.47 65.36
N PRO A 188 21.40 6.39 66.42
CA PRO A 188 21.08 7.53 67.29
C PRO A 188 22.35 8.24 67.76
N TYR A 189 22.34 9.56 67.66
CA TYR A 189 23.36 10.42 68.23
C TYR A 189 23.43 10.13 69.73
N GLU A 190 24.43 9.35 70.14
CA GLU A 190 24.81 9.26 71.55
C GLU A 190 25.32 10.65 71.94
N PRO A 191 24.60 11.41 72.78
CA PRO A 191 25.19 12.60 73.36
C PRO A 191 26.45 12.15 74.12
N PRO A 192 27.55 12.92 74.09
CA PRO A 192 28.73 12.57 74.86
C PRO A 192 28.36 12.61 76.35
N ASP A 193 28.01 11.44 76.89
CA ASP A 193 28.00 11.22 78.33
C ASP A 193 29.45 11.32 78.81
N ASN A 194 29.62 12.08 79.89
CA ASN A 194 30.78 12.08 80.78
C ASN A 194 31.97 12.97 80.37
N ILE A 195 31.85 14.28 80.62
CA ILE A 195 33.00 15.05 81.15
C ILE A 195 32.94 14.91 82.66
N GLN A 196 33.58 13.86 83.16
CA GLN A 196 33.95 13.72 84.56
C GLN A 196 35.14 14.66 84.80
N PRO A 197 35.06 15.68 85.68
CA PRO A 197 36.25 16.41 86.07
C PRO A 197 37.08 15.48 86.96
N ASP A 198 38.19 14.98 86.42
CA ASP A 198 39.24 14.37 87.21
C ASP A 198 39.78 15.44 88.18
N VAL A 199 39.58 15.13 89.45
CA VAL A 199 40.20 15.77 90.60
C VAL A 199 41.61 15.18 90.72
N ASP A 200 42.54 16.03 91.17
CA ASP A 200 43.90 15.77 91.62
C ASP A 200 45.04 15.87 90.60
N SER A 201 45.77 16.99 90.68
CA SER A 201 47.23 17.00 90.78
C SER A 201 47.75 18.35 91.31
N GLU A 202 48.17 18.32 92.58
CA GLU A 202 49.40 18.93 93.12
C GLU A 202 49.66 20.44 92.94
N GLN A 203 49.41 21.24 93.99
CA GLN A 203 50.42 21.82 94.91
C GLN A 203 49.80 22.88 95.85
#